data_AF-A0A382HJ23-F1
#
_entry.id   AF-A0A382HJ23-F1
#
_cell.length_a   1.000
_cell.length_b   1.000
_cell.length_c   1.000
_cell.angle_alpha   90.00
_cell.angle_beta   90.00
_cell.angle_gamma   90.00
#
_symmetry.space_group_name_H-M   'P 1'
#
loop_
_entity.id
_entity.type
_entity.pdbx_description
1 polymer ?
#
loop_
_entity_poly.entity_id
_entity_poly.type
_entity_poly.pdbx_seq_one_letter_code
_entity_poly.pdbx_strand_id
1 'polypeptide(L)'
;QNLEFSFSGLKTSLLYTMDKHSKRNKEDVAASYQFAIIDVLITKLKWAMDKTNCNTCVIAGGVAANQSLRECVSDIMLDKKVIFPELSLCTDNAAMIAFLGELYLTNGQSSPIDFPVLPNMKLV
;
A
#
# COMPACT_ATOMS: atom_id res chain seq x y z
N GLN A 1 -19.25 3.96 -2.62
CA GLN A 1 -17.94 3.34 -2.93
C GLN A 1 -17.37 2.73 -1.64
N ASN A 2 -17.05 1.44 -1.61
CA ASN A 2 -16.43 0.77 -0.45
C ASN A 2 -14.90 0.92 -0.53
N LEU A 3 -14.19 1.18 0.57
CA LEU A 3 -12.72 1.27 0.62
C LEU A 3 -12.03 -0.03 1.11
N GLU A 4 -12.79 -1.02 1.53
CA GLU A 4 -12.25 -2.34 1.91
C GLU A 4 -11.58 -3.05 0.73
N PHE A 5 -10.52 -3.79 1.01
CA PHE A 5 -9.76 -4.60 0.06
C PHE A 5 -10.05 -6.10 0.24
N SER A 6 -10.02 -6.85 -0.85
CA SER A 6 -10.06 -8.32 -0.81
C SER A 6 -9.23 -8.90 -1.95
N PHE A 7 -8.17 -9.62 -1.61
CA PHE A 7 -7.25 -10.24 -2.58
C PHE A 7 -7.22 -11.77 -2.50
N SER A 8 -7.91 -12.37 -1.53
CA SER A 8 -7.95 -13.83 -1.36
C SER A 8 -8.57 -14.53 -2.58
N GLY A 9 -9.67 -13.98 -3.11
CA GLY A 9 -10.30 -14.49 -4.32
C GLY A 9 -9.40 -14.39 -5.56
N LEU A 10 -8.51 -13.40 -5.61
CA LEU A 10 -7.58 -13.23 -6.72
C LEU A 10 -6.53 -14.35 -6.76
N LYS A 11 -6.02 -14.78 -5.60
CA LYS A 11 -5.15 -15.96 -5.48
C LYS A 11 -5.84 -17.23 -5.98
N THR A 12 -7.10 -17.45 -5.59
CA THR A 12 -7.87 -18.63 -6.01
C THR A 12 -8.15 -18.61 -7.52
N SER A 13 -8.46 -17.43 -8.08
CA SER A 13 -8.63 -17.26 -9.53
C SER A 13 -7.34 -17.57 -10.30
N LEU A 14 -6.18 -17.16 -9.78
CA LEU A 14 -4.88 -17.48 -10.36
C LEU A 14 -4.64 -19.00 -10.37
N LEU A 15 -4.90 -19.69 -9.25
CA LEU A 15 -4.78 -21.15 -9.16
C LEU A 15 -5.60 -21.85 -10.26
N TYR A 16 -6.89 -21.53 -10.37
CA TYR A 16 -7.75 -22.12 -11.40
C TYR A 16 -7.32 -21.77 -12.83
N THR A 17 -6.76 -20.58 -13.04
CA THR A 17 -6.24 -20.17 -14.34
C THR A 17 -5.02 -21.02 -14.73
N MET A 18 -4.13 -21.29 -13.78
CA MET A 18 -2.94 -22.12 -14.01
C MET A 18 -3.30 -23.59 -14.21
N ASP A 19 -4.27 -24.12 -13.45
CA ASP A 19 -4.71 -25.52 -13.57
C ASP A 19 -5.42 -25.80 -14.90
N LYS A 20 -6.27 -24.87 -15.38
CA LYS A 20 -7.02 -25.03 -16.63
C LYS A 20 -6.17 -24.84 -17.89
N HIS A 21 -5.07 -24.10 -17.79
CA HIS A 21 -4.26 -23.72 -18.95
C HIS A 21 -2.78 -24.00 -18.71
N SER A 22 -2.41 -25.27 -18.78
CA SER A 22 -1.05 -25.77 -18.49
C SER A 22 0.08 -25.23 -19.40
N LYS A 23 -0.26 -24.56 -20.52
CA LYS A 23 0.70 -23.97 -21.47
C LYS A 23 0.68 -22.43 -21.53
N ARG A 24 0.20 -21.73 -20.49
CA ARG A 24 0.28 -20.27 -20.49
C ARG A 24 1.73 -19.79 -20.30
N ASN A 25 2.05 -18.73 -21.03
CA ASN A 25 3.22 -17.91 -20.78
C ASN A 25 3.13 -17.35 -19.34
N LYS A 26 4.17 -17.60 -18.52
CA LYS A 26 4.13 -17.25 -17.10
C LYS A 26 4.31 -15.76 -16.89
N GLU A 27 5.03 -15.13 -17.79
CA GLU A 27 5.33 -13.70 -17.81
C GLU A 27 4.02 -12.91 -18.02
N ASP A 28 3.19 -13.32 -18.98
CA ASP A 28 1.86 -12.73 -19.25
C ASP A 28 0.92 -12.90 -18.06
N VAL A 29 0.93 -14.08 -17.43
CA VAL A 29 0.11 -14.34 -16.23
C VAL A 29 0.57 -13.49 -15.06
N ALA A 30 1.87 -13.37 -14.82
CA ALA A 30 2.42 -12.55 -13.76
C ALA A 30 2.09 -11.06 -13.96
N ALA A 31 2.26 -10.54 -15.19
CA ALA A 31 1.90 -9.18 -15.55
C ALA A 31 0.39 -8.92 -15.35
N SER A 32 -0.47 -9.83 -15.82
CA SER A 32 -1.92 -9.72 -15.66
C SER A 32 -2.36 -9.76 -14.19
N TYR A 33 -1.74 -10.63 -13.39
CA TYR A 33 -2.01 -10.74 -11.96
C TYR A 33 -1.57 -9.49 -11.20
N GLN A 34 -0.38 -8.96 -11.49
CA GLN A 34 0.13 -7.72 -10.93
C GLN A 34 -0.77 -6.54 -11.30
N PHE A 35 -1.15 -6.42 -12.58
CA PHE A 35 -2.03 -5.35 -13.05
C PHE A 35 -3.40 -5.38 -12.34
N ALA A 36 -3.99 -6.56 -12.14
CA ALA A 36 -5.25 -6.71 -11.42
C ALA A 36 -5.16 -6.20 -9.96
N ILE A 37 -4.02 -6.39 -9.28
CA ILE A 37 -3.79 -5.83 -7.94
C ILE A 37 -3.68 -4.31 -8.00
N ILE A 38 -2.85 -3.80 -8.91
CA ILE A 38 -2.61 -2.35 -9.08
C ILE A 38 -3.91 -1.61 -9.40
N ASP A 39 -4.74 -2.14 -10.30
CA ASP A 39 -6.00 -1.54 -10.69
C ASP A 39 -6.96 -1.36 -9.50
N VAL A 40 -7.07 -2.37 -8.63
CA VAL A 40 -7.85 -2.29 -7.39
C VAL A 40 -7.27 -1.23 -6.45
N LEU A 41 -5.95 -1.18 -6.27
CA LEU A 41 -5.28 -0.18 -5.42
C LEU A 41 -5.55 1.24 -5.91
N ILE A 42 -5.38 1.50 -7.21
CA ILE A 42 -5.57 2.82 -7.82
C ILE A 42 -7.03 3.24 -7.75
N THR A 43 -7.96 2.32 -8.05
CA THR A 43 -9.40 2.60 -7.97
C THR A 43 -9.81 3.02 -6.56
N LYS A 44 -9.33 2.31 -5.54
CA LYS A 44 -9.64 2.61 -4.13
C LYS A 44 -8.95 3.89 -3.66
N LEU A 45 -7.74 4.15 -4.13
CA LEU A 45 -7.02 5.40 -3.88
C LEU A 45 -7.80 6.61 -4.42
N LYS A 46 -8.31 6.54 -5.66
CA LYS A 46 -9.18 7.59 -6.23
C LYS A 46 -10.40 7.84 -5.36
N TRP A 47 -11.13 6.77 -5.01
CA TRP A 47 -12.31 6.90 -4.16
C TRP A 47 -11.98 7.47 -2.78
N ALA A 48 -10.82 7.13 -2.20
CA ALA A 48 -10.39 7.71 -0.93
C ALA A 48 -10.12 9.21 -1.07
N MET A 49 -9.39 9.62 -2.11
CA MET A 49 -9.09 11.02 -2.40
C MET A 49 -10.36 11.86 -2.64
N ASP A 50 -11.31 11.34 -3.42
CA ASP A 50 -12.59 11.99 -3.69
C ASP A 50 -13.42 12.16 -2.40
N LYS A 51 -13.37 11.16 -1.50
CA LYS A 51 -14.11 11.20 -0.22
C LYS A 51 -13.51 12.16 0.79
N THR A 52 -12.19 12.28 0.83
CA THR A 52 -11.49 13.11 1.82
C THR A 52 -11.23 14.54 1.31
N ASN A 53 -11.44 14.80 0.02
CA ASN A 53 -11.03 16.05 -0.65
C ASN A 53 -9.55 16.38 -0.45
N CYS A 54 -8.70 15.39 -0.20
CA CYS A 54 -7.26 15.59 -0.10
C CYS A 54 -6.67 15.87 -1.49
N ASN A 55 -5.70 16.79 -1.56
CA ASN A 55 -4.95 17.04 -2.79
C ASN A 55 -3.59 16.35 -2.84
N THR A 56 -3.20 15.69 -1.74
CA THR A 56 -1.96 14.93 -1.62
C THR A 56 -2.28 13.50 -1.18
N CYS A 57 -1.67 12.51 -1.85
CA CYS A 57 -1.64 11.14 -1.38
C CYS A 57 -0.21 10.68 -1.14
N VAL A 58 -0.04 9.82 -0.13
CA VAL A 58 1.23 9.19 0.19
C VAL A 58 1.06 7.69 -0.01
N ILE A 59 1.97 7.06 -0.74
CA ILE A 59 1.97 5.61 -0.99
C ILE A 59 3.27 5.04 -0.43
N ALA A 60 3.16 4.32 0.68
CA ALA A 60 4.26 3.72 1.43
C ALA A 60 4.03 2.22 1.70
N GLY A 61 5.03 1.54 2.26
CA GLY A 61 5.02 0.09 2.46
C GLY A 61 5.74 -0.68 1.34
N GLY A 62 5.98 -1.97 1.55
CA GLY A 62 6.75 -2.79 0.61
C GLY A 62 6.17 -2.85 -0.81
N VAL A 63 4.84 -2.86 -0.96
CA VAL A 63 4.18 -2.84 -2.27
C VAL A 63 4.37 -1.51 -3.00
N ALA A 64 4.60 -0.41 -2.27
CA ALA A 64 4.91 0.89 -2.86
C ALA A 64 6.26 0.90 -3.60
N ALA A 65 7.12 -0.12 -3.41
CA ALA A 65 8.34 -0.30 -4.20
C ALA A 65 8.07 -0.83 -5.62
N ASN A 66 6.84 -1.25 -5.93
CA ASN A 66 6.48 -1.75 -7.25
C ASN A 66 6.52 -0.62 -8.30
N GLN A 67 7.38 -0.78 -9.31
CA GLN A 67 7.59 0.23 -10.35
C GLN A 67 6.33 0.48 -11.20
N SER A 68 5.62 -0.57 -11.60
CA SER A 68 4.39 -0.45 -12.39
C SER A 68 3.29 0.28 -11.61
N LEU A 69 3.18 0.08 -10.29
CA LEU A 69 2.25 0.85 -9.45
C LEU A 69 2.61 2.35 -9.46
N ARG A 70 3.90 2.67 -9.32
CA ARG A 70 4.38 4.06 -9.35
C ARG A 70 4.04 4.74 -10.66
N GLU A 71 4.35 4.09 -11.78
CA GLU A 71 4.07 4.58 -13.14
C GLU A 71 2.56 4.77 -13.34
N CYS A 72 1.74 3.75 -13.07
CA CYS A 72 0.30 3.85 -13.25
C CYS A 72 -0.34 4.95 -12.38
N VAL A 73 0.11 5.14 -11.15
CA VAL A 73 -0.41 6.24 -10.30
C VAL A 73 0.00 7.60 -10.85
N SER A 74 1.27 7.76 -11.24
CA SER A 74 1.79 9.01 -11.79
C SER A 74 1.09 9.42 -13.09
N ASP A 75 0.77 8.46 -13.96
CA ASP A 75 0.08 8.73 -15.23
C ASP A 75 -1.39 9.12 -15.04
N ILE A 76 -2.01 8.65 -13.97
CA ILE A 76 -3.46 8.77 -13.75
C ILE A 76 -3.80 9.95 -12.82
N MET A 77 -2.91 10.32 -11.90
CA MET A 77 -3.15 11.32 -10.86
C MET A 77 -2.45 12.66 -11.15
N LEU A 78 -2.49 13.12 -12.40
CA LEU A 78 -1.75 14.30 -12.88
C LEU A 78 -2.12 15.61 -12.16
N ASP A 79 -3.34 15.71 -11.62
CA ASP A 79 -3.85 16.88 -10.90
C ASP A 79 -3.64 16.80 -9.38
N LYS A 80 -3.08 15.69 -8.87
CA LYS A 80 -2.83 15.46 -7.44
C LYS A 80 -1.34 15.37 -7.14
N LYS A 81 -0.96 15.73 -5.91
CA LYS A 81 0.40 15.50 -5.42
C LYS A 81 0.52 14.06 -4.93
N VAL A 82 1.33 13.26 -5.61
CA VAL A 82 1.64 11.89 -5.20
C VAL A 82 3.04 11.85 -4.57
N ILE A 83 3.14 11.33 -3.36
CA ILE A 83 4.40 11.19 -2.63
C ILE A 83 4.71 9.70 -2.47
N PHE A 84 5.87 9.30 -2.98
CA PHE A 84 6.49 8.02 -2.66
C PHE A 84 7.74 8.28 -1.82
N PRO A 85 7.87 7.67 -0.63
CA PRO A 85 9.13 7.69 0.10
C PRO A 85 10.25 7.04 -0.73
N GLU A 86 11.50 7.33 -0.35
CA GLU A 86 12.65 6.55 -0.82
C GLU A 86 12.45 5.06 -0.53
N LEU A 87 12.90 4.20 -1.44
CA LEU A 87 12.68 2.75 -1.34
C LEU A 87 13.22 2.17 -0.01
N SER A 88 14.36 2.69 0.47
CA SER A 88 14.97 2.35 1.75
C SER A 88 14.09 2.66 2.97
N LEU A 89 13.16 3.61 2.82
CA LEU A 89 12.23 4.03 3.86
C LEU A 89 10.84 3.39 3.72
N CYS A 90 10.55 2.69 2.61
CA CYS A 90 9.25 2.07 2.38
C CYS A 90 9.06 0.76 3.17
N THR A 91 10.12 0.03 3.49
CA THR A 91 10.08 -1.20 4.29
C THR A 91 10.30 -0.92 5.78
N ASP A 92 9.90 -1.85 6.65
CA ASP A 92 10.05 -1.69 8.10
C ASP A 92 11.50 -1.39 8.50
N ASN A 93 11.70 -0.27 9.20
CA ASN A 93 13.02 0.22 9.60
C ASN A 93 12.97 0.99 10.93
N ALA A 94 14.11 1.13 11.61
CA ALA A 94 14.17 1.86 12.88
C ALA A 94 14.07 3.39 12.72
N ALA A 95 14.35 3.93 11.53
CA ALA A 95 14.32 5.37 11.29
C ALA A 95 12.89 5.93 11.39
N MET A 96 11.89 5.22 10.87
CA MET A 96 10.48 5.63 10.99
C MET A 96 10.01 5.62 12.46
N ILE A 97 10.52 4.69 13.27
CA ILE A 97 10.20 4.61 14.71
C ILE A 97 10.87 5.75 15.48
N ALA A 98 12.15 6.04 15.18
CA ALA A 98 12.87 7.15 15.80
C ALA A 98 12.20 8.50 15.52
N PHE A 99 11.80 8.76 14.26
CA PHE A 99 11.08 9.97 13.88
C PHE A 99 9.72 10.08 14.56
N LEU A 100 8.94 9.00 14.62
CA LEU A 100 7.66 9.00 15.34
C LEU A 100 7.86 9.27 16.84
N GLY A 101 8.90 8.69 17.45
CA GLY A 101 9.26 8.93 18.84
C GLY A 101 9.62 10.40 19.12
N GLU A 102 10.41 11.02 18.23
CA GLU A 102 10.70 12.46 18.30
C GLU A 102 9.41 13.29 18.26
N LEU A 103 8.52 13.01 17.29
CA LEU A 103 7.24 13.72 17.18
C LEU A 103 6.38 13.59 18.45
N TYR A 104 6.35 12.41 19.06
CA TYR A 104 5.64 12.21 20.33
C TYR A 104 6.26 13.01 21.46
N LEU A 105 7.58 12.95 21.63
CA LEU A 105 8.30 13.68 22.66
C LEU A 105 8.13 15.20 22.51
N THR A 106 8.22 15.74 21.29
CA THR A 106 8.00 17.17 21.01
C THR A 106 6.57 17.60 21.36
N ASN A 107 5.59 16.70 21.21
CA ASN A 107 4.20 16.94 21.61
C ASN A 107 3.92 16.64 23.09
N GLY A 108 4.96 16.40 23.91
CA GLY A 108 4.81 16.10 25.34
C GLY A 108 4.22 14.72 25.63
N GLN A 109 4.20 13.82 24.64
CA GLN A 109 3.72 12.45 24.79
C GLN A 109 4.87 11.52 25.17
N SER A 110 4.63 10.64 26.12
CA SER A 110 5.56 9.58 26.51
C SER A 110 4.80 8.36 27.02
N SER A 111 5.47 7.22 27.06
CA SER A 111 4.93 5.97 27.60
C SER A 111 5.62 5.64 28.93
N PRO A 112 4.91 5.00 29.87
CA PRO A 112 5.52 4.54 31.11
C PRO A 112 6.53 3.41 30.83
N ILE A 113 7.44 3.17 31.78
CA ILE A 113 8.54 2.20 31.63
C ILE A 113 8.06 0.75 31.48
N ASP A 114 6.86 0.46 31.98
CA ASP A 114 6.21 -0.85 31.94
C ASP A 114 5.20 -1.00 30.78
N PHE A 115 5.28 -0.13 29.76
CA PHE A 115 4.42 -0.20 28.59
C PHE A 115 4.51 -1.58 27.90
N PRO A 116 3.38 -2.32 27.77
CA PRO A 116 3.40 -3.67 27.25
C PRO A 116 3.40 -3.70 25.72
N VAL A 117 3.79 -4.85 25.16
CA VAL A 117 3.59 -5.11 23.73
C VAL A 117 2.10 -5.37 23.47
N LEU A 118 1.51 -4.60 22.54
CA LEU A 118 0.11 -4.72 22.15
C LEU A 118 0.02 -5.25 20.70
N PRO A 119 -0.14 -6.57 20.49
CA PRO A 119 -0.06 -7.17 19.15
C PRO A 119 -1.23 -6.78 18.23
N ASN A 120 -2.38 -6.40 18.79
CA ASN A 120 -3.56 -5.95 18.04
C ASN A 120 -3.84 -4.45 18.25
N MET A 121 -2.78 -3.65 18.47
CA MET A 121 -2.92 -2.21 18.63
C MET A 121 -3.53 -1.60 17.37
N LYS A 122 -4.62 -0.85 17.53
CA LYS A 122 -5.27 -0.14 16.43
C LYS A 122 -4.63 1.23 16.24
N LEU A 123 -4.48 1.63 14.98
CA LEU A 123 -4.28 3.04 14.63
C LEU A 123 -5.58 3.78 14.99
N VAL A 124 -5.46 4.86 15.77
CA VAL A 124 -6.57 5.68 16.26
C VAL A 124 -7.35 6.32 15.13
#